data_AF-T1H2L4-F1
#
_entry.id   AF-T1H2L4-F1
#
_cell.length_a   1.000
_cell.length_b   1.000
_cell.length_c   1.000
_cell.angle_alpha   90.00
_cell.angle_beta   90.00
_cell.angle_gamma   90.00
#
_symmetry.space_group_name_H-M   'P 1'
#
loop_
_entity.id
_entity.type
_entity.pdbx_description
1 polymer ?
#
loop_
_entity_poly.entity_id
_entity_poly.type
_entity_poly.pdbx_seq_one_letter_code
_entity_poly.pdbx_strand_id
1 'polypeptide(L)'
;MGKQHRRRCSPQNTVSLDELHNPQPRMFSLQKIVEISYYNMGRIRLQWSRIWQILGEHFNTVGCNANEEISFFALDSLRQLATKFIEKGEFANFTFQKDFLRPFEHIMKRNNSPAIRDMVVRCVAQMVKSQAHNIRSGWKNIFSVFHLAAGDHDEGIVELAFYTTGKIISDLYQNSSPS
;
A
#
# COMPACT_ATOMS: atom_id res chain seq x y z
N MET A 1 8.15 31.64 23.82
CA MET A 1 7.54 31.64 22.47
C MET A 1 8.32 30.71 21.57
N GLY A 2 7.88 29.45 21.45
CA GLY A 2 8.57 28.41 20.68
C GLY A 2 8.23 28.47 19.20
N LYS A 3 9.24 28.69 18.35
CA LYS A 3 9.09 28.60 16.90
C LYS A 3 9.02 27.13 16.49
N GLN A 4 7.83 26.75 16.05
CA GLN A 4 7.47 25.44 15.51
C GLN A 4 8.29 25.19 14.24
N HIS A 5 9.27 24.29 14.32
CA HIS A 5 9.99 23.73 13.19
C HIS A 5 9.02 22.84 12.39
N ARG A 6 8.17 23.46 11.56
CA ARG A 6 7.34 22.71 10.61
C ARG A 6 8.25 22.14 9.53
N ARG A 7 8.29 20.81 9.52
CA ARG A 7 8.97 19.92 8.60
C ARG A 7 8.83 20.43 7.16
N ARG A 8 9.96 20.61 6.48
CA ARG A 8 9.98 20.73 5.02
C ARG A 8 9.43 19.41 4.47
N CYS A 9 8.17 19.39 4.05
CA CYS A 9 7.72 18.39 3.09
C CYS A 9 8.70 18.43 1.91
N SER A 10 9.18 17.26 1.47
CA SER A 10 10.07 17.16 0.32
C SER A 10 9.47 17.95 -0.85
N PRO A 11 10.19 18.87 -1.51
CA PRO A 11 9.64 19.73 -2.55
C PRO A 11 8.86 18.96 -3.62
N GLN A 12 9.31 17.74 -3.95
CA GLN A 12 8.66 16.84 -4.91
C GLN A 12 7.24 16.40 -4.50
N ASN A 13 6.96 16.14 -3.23
CA ASN A 13 5.60 15.74 -2.82
C ASN A 13 4.62 16.90 -2.98
N THR A 14 5.05 18.12 -2.65
CA THR A 14 4.24 19.32 -2.83
C THR A 14 3.98 19.59 -4.31
N VAL A 15 5.02 19.55 -5.14
CA VAL A 15 4.90 19.73 -6.59
C VAL A 15 3.99 18.67 -7.21
N SER A 16 4.11 17.40 -6.79
CA SER A 16 3.22 16.33 -7.24
C SER A 16 1.75 16.61 -6.90
N LEU A 17 1.45 17.02 -5.65
CA LEU A 17 0.07 17.36 -5.28
C LEU A 17 -0.48 18.54 -6.09
N ASP A 18 0.33 19.57 -6.32
CA ASP A 18 -0.05 20.74 -7.11
C ASP A 18 -0.32 20.37 -8.59
N GLU A 19 0.50 19.47 -9.16
CA GLU A 19 0.30 18.95 -10.52
C GLU A 19 -0.99 18.13 -10.67
N LEU A 20 -1.36 17.38 -9.64
CA LEU A 20 -2.55 16.51 -9.65
C LEU A 20 -3.86 17.26 -9.40
N HIS A 21 -3.81 18.46 -8.82
CA HIS A 21 -4.98 19.33 -8.65
C HIS A 21 -5.26 20.25 -9.86
N ASN A 22 -4.40 20.24 -10.87
CA ASN A 22 -4.59 21.02 -12.09
C ASN A 22 -5.78 20.49 -12.91
N PRO A 23 -6.59 21.33 -13.58
CA PRO A 23 -7.64 20.89 -14.50
C PRO A 23 -7.22 19.83 -15.53
N GLN A 24 -5.94 19.84 -15.92
CA GLN A 24 -5.30 18.72 -16.61
C GLN A 24 -4.20 18.14 -15.73
N PRO A 25 -4.49 17.08 -14.93
CA PRO A 25 -3.54 16.51 -14.00
C PRO A 25 -2.29 15.98 -14.72
N ARG A 26 -1.11 16.31 -14.20
CA ARG A 26 0.17 15.79 -14.72
C ARG A 26 0.73 14.73 -13.78
N MET A 27 0.97 13.54 -14.31
CA MET A 27 1.44 12.38 -13.53
C MET A 27 2.96 12.31 -13.37
N PHE A 28 3.70 13.23 -14.00
CA PHE A 28 5.16 13.15 -14.09
C PHE A 28 5.84 13.15 -12.72
N SER A 29 5.47 14.06 -11.82
CA SER A 29 6.09 14.10 -10.48
C SER A 29 5.74 12.88 -9.64
N LEU A 30 4.52 12.35 -9.77
CA LEU A 30 4.12 11.11 -9.12
C LEU A 30 4.94 9.92 -9.64
N GLN A 31 5.14 9.81 -10.96
CA GLN A 31 6.01 8.80 -11.57
C GLN A 31 7.45 8.90 -11.01
N LYS A 32 7.99 10.12 -10.88
CA LYS A 32 9.31 10.32 -10.26
C LYS A 32 9.35 9.94 -8.79
N ILE A 33 8.29 10.19 -8.03
CA ILE A 33 8.18 9.73 -6.65
C ILE A 33 8.20 8.19 -6.59
N VAL A 34 7.53 7.49 -7.51
CA VAL A 34 7.56 6.03 -7.60
C VAL A 34 8.96 5.52 -7.91
N GLU A 35 9.64 6.10 -8.90
CA GLU A 35 11.03 5.75 -9.23
C GLU A 35 11.96 5.95 -8.03
N ILE A 36 11.90 7.11 -7.38
CA ILE A 36 12.70 7.42 -6.19
C ILE A 36 12.40 6.42 -5.07
N SER A 37 11.13 6.08 -4.85
CA SER A 37 10.73 5.06 -3.87
C SER A 37 11.46 3.75 -4.15
N TYR A 38 11.41 3.29 -5.40
CA TYR A 38 12.02 2.04 -5.83
C TYR A 38 13.54 1.99 -5.53
N TYR A 39 14.29 3.01 -5.99
CA TYR A 39 15.74 3.04 -5.79
C TYR A 39 16.17 3.18 -4.33
N ASN A 40 15.34 3.82 -3.49
CA ASN A 40 15.66 4.04 -2.08
C ASN A 40 15.35 2.83 -1.18
N MET A 41 14.59 1.82 -1.65
CA MET A 41 14.32 0.60 -0.88
C MET A 41 15.58 -0.24 -0.57
N GLY A 42 16.71 0.03 -1.24
CA GLY A 42 18.00 -0.62 -0.94
C GLY A 42 18.79 0.01 0.21
N ARG A 43 18.37 1.17 0.73
CA ARG A 43 19.07 1.85 1.83
C ARG A 43 18.93 1.11 3.15
N ILE A 44 19.77 1.49 4.13
CA ILE A 44 19.65 1.04 5.52
C ILE A 44 18.22 1.30 6.02
N ARG A 45 17.58 0.26 6.59
CA ARG A 45 16.14 0.26 6.90
C ARG A 45 15.67 1.45 7.75
N LEU A 46 16.48 1.95 8.68
CA LEU A 46 16.14 3.13 9.49
C LEU A 46 16.03 4.41 8.64
N GLN A 47 16.94 4.60 7.69
CA GLN A 47 16.90 5.74 6.76
C GLN A 47 15.70 5.62 5.82
N TRP A 48 15.51 4.42 5.28
CA TRP A 48 14.34 4.12 4.45
C TRP A 48 13.04 4.40 5.20
N SER A 49 12.90 3.97 6.45
CA SER A 49 11.69 4.19 7.25
C SER A 49 11.34 5.68 7.38
N ARG A 50 12.35 6.55 7.55
CA ARG A 50 12.15 8.01 7.60
C ARG A 50 11.68 8.58 6.26
N ILE A 51 12.25 8.07 5.16
CA ILE A 51 11.84 8.46 3.80
C ILE A 51 10.40 7.99 3.56
N TRP A 52 10.10 6.73 3.90
CA TRP A 52 8.79 6.12 3.71
C TRP A 52 7.68 6.81 4.50
N GLN A 53 7.95 7.34 5.68
CA GLN A 53 6.94 8.14 6.41
C GLN A 53 6.40 9.30 5.56
N ILE A 54 7.26 9.94 4.76
CA ILE A 54 6.89 11.06 3.89
C ILE A 54 6.22 10.55 2.60
N LEU A 55 6.75 9.49 2.02
CA LEU A 55 6.22 8.91 0.78
C LEU A 55 4.87 8.22 0.98
N GLY A 56 4.71 7.48 2.08
CA GLY A 56 3.47 6.80 2.44
C GLY A 56 2.32 7.78 2.69
N GLU A 57 2.60 8.95 3.27
CA GLU A 57 1.60 10.02 3.40
C GLU A 57 1.17 10.57 2.04
N HIS A 58 2.10 10.68 1.09
CA HIS A 58 1.78 11.06 -0.28
C HIS A 58 0.91 9.99 -0.97
N PHE A 59 1.26 8.70 -0.86
CA PHE A 59 0.44 7.60 -1.39
C PHE A 59 -0.96 7.55 -0.77
N ASN A 60 -1.10 7.81 0.53
CA ASN A 60 -2.42 7.92 1.18
C ASN A 60 -3.28 9.00 0.51
N THR A 61 -2.68 10.16 0.25
CA THR A 61 -3.37 11.32 -0.33
C THR A 61 -3.76 11.03 -1.78
N VAL A 62 -2.81 10.57 -2.59
CA VAL A 62 -3.00 10.33 -4.03
C VAL A 62 -3.89 9.13 -4.29
N GLY A 63 -3.83 8.08 -3.47
CA GLY A 63 -4.73 6.93 -3.57
C GLY A 63 -6.17 7.23 -3.16
N CYS A 64 -6.43 8.39 -2.56
CA CYS A 64 -7.77 8.91 -2.27
C CYS A 64 -8.14 10.08 -3.18
N ASN A 65 -7.45 10.28 -4.31
CA ASN A 65 -7.75 11.35 -5.23
C ASN A 65 -9.13 11.13 -5.89
N ALA A 66 -9.86 12.23 -6.10
CA ALA A 66 -11.17 12.20 -6.74
C ALA A 66 -11.11 11.73 -8.20
N ASN A 67 -9.98 11.93 -8.88
CA ASN A 67 -9.72 11.32 -10.18
C ASN A 67 -9.26 9.87 -9.97
N GLU A 68 -10.09 8.93 -10.42
CA GLU A 68 -9.83 7.50 -10.25
C GLU A 68 -8.55 7.05 -10.98
N GLU A 69 -8.21 7.62 -12.14
CA GLU A 69 -6.99 7.25 -12.87
C GLU A 69 -5.72 7.51 -12.05
N ILE A 70 -5.70 8.64 -11.32
CA ILE A 70 -4.61 9.01 -10.42
C ILE A 70 -4.52 8.00 -9.26
N SER A 71 -5.67 7.66 -8.68
CA SER A 71 -5.76 6.68 -7.58
C SER A 71 -5.35 5.28 -8.03
N PHE A 72 -5.78 4.83 -9.21
CA PHE A 72 -5.41 3.56 -9.81
C PHE A 72 -3.90 3.47 -10.05
N PHE A 73 -3.32 4.51 -10.66
CA PHE A 73 -1.88 4.56 -10.88
C PHE A 73 -1.09 4.49 -9.57
N ALA A 74 -1.52 5.24 -8.55
CA ALA A 74 -0.86 5.24 -7.25
C ALA A 74 -0.98 3.89 -6.54
N LEU A 75 -2.14 3.25 -6.58
CA LEU A 75 -2.36 1.92 -6.00
C LEU A 75 -1.53 0.84 -6.69
N ASP A 76 -1.51 0.83 -8.03
CA ASP A 76 -0.72 -0.15 -8.76
C ASP A 76 0.79 0.06 -8.51
N SER A 77 1.24 1.31 -8.52
CA SER A 77 2.63 1.64 -8.18
C SER A 77 2.98 1.20 -6.75
N LEU A 78 2.09 1.45 -5.79
CA LEU A 78 2.27 1.03 -4.40
C LEU A 78 2.34 -0.50 -4.29
N ARG A 79 1.51 -1.24 -5.03
CA ARG A 79 1.53 -2.71 -5.09
C ARG A 79 2.85 -3.24 -5.65
N GLN A 80 3.35 -2.66 -6.73
CA GLN A 80 4.64 -3.05 -7.30
C GLN A 80 5.78 -2.83 -6.30
N LEU A 81 5.82 -1.66 -5.65
CA LEU A 81 6.81 -1.34 -4.61
C LEU A 81 6.70 -2.29 -3.41
N ALA A 82 5.47 -2.54 -2.92
CA ALA A 82 5.21 -3.42 -1.81
C ALA A 82 5.62 -4.87 -2.11
N THR A 83 5.34 -5.37 -3.31
CA THR A 83 5.77 -6.70 -3.75
C THR A 83 7.29 -6.83 -3.68
N LYS A 84 8.02 -5.85 -4.23
CA LYS A 84 9.50 -5.81 -4.18
C LYS A 84 10.04 -5.63 -2.76
N PHE A 85 9.33 -4.90 -1.91
CA PHE A 85 9.72 -4.73 -0.52
C PHE A 85 9.55 -6.03 0.27
N ILE A 86 8.45 -6.76 0.06
CA ILE A 86 8.17 -8.05 0.70
C ILE A 86 9.19 -9.10 0.24
N GLU A 87 9.53 -9.16 -1.06
CA GLU A 87 10.56 -10.07 -1.62
C GLU A 87 11.91 -9.96 -0.89
N LYS A 88 12.26 -8.79 -0.33
CA LYS A 88 13.51 -8.58 0.42
C LYS A 88 13.51 -9.24 1.80
N GLY A 89 12.35 -9.65 2.30
CA GLY A 89 12.17 -10.19 3.63
C GLY A 89 12.32 -9.15 4.75
N GLU A 90 11.81 -9.54 5.92
CA GLU A 90 11.80 -8.74 7.13
C GLU A 90 12.57 -9.47 8.24
N PHE A 91 13.51 -8.81 8.92
CA PHE A 91 14.22 -9.46 10.04
C PHE A 91 13.31 -9.66 11.25
N ALA A 92 13.61 -10.67 12.06
CA ALA A 92 12.93 -10.90 13.33
C ALA A 92 13.01 -9.64 14.22
N ASN A 93 11.97 -9.38 15.00
CA ASN A 93 11.82 -8.22 15.90
C ASN A 93 11.65 -6.85 15.21
N PHE A 94 11.50 -6.82 13.89
CA PHE A 94 11.14 -5.61 13.15
C PHE A 94 9.76 -5.75 12.48
N THR A 95 9.07 -4.63 12.29
CA THR A 95 7.72 -4.59 11.70
C THR A 95 7.60 -3.58 10.56
N PHE A 96 8.58 -3.57 9.66
CA PHE A 96 8.62 -2.63 8.54
C PHE A 96 7.55 -2.93 7.48
N GLN A 97 7.22 -4.19 7.22
CA GLN A 97 6.17 -4.54 6.27
C GLN A 97 4.82 -3.98 6.71
N LYS A 98 4.51 -4.05 8.01
CA LYS A 98 3.30 -3.45 8.57
C LYS A 98 3.18 -1.96 8.24
N ASP A 99 4.25 -1.19 8.46
CA ASP A 99 4.24 0.24 8.17
C ASP A 99 4.21 0.53 6.66
N PHE A 100 4.86 -0.33 5.86
CA PHE A 100 4.84 -0.23 4.40
C PHE A 100 3.44 -0.45 3.82
N LEU A 101 2.71 -1.45 4.32
CA LEU A 101 1.40 -1.84 3.79
C LEU A 101 0.23 -1.02 4.35
N ARG A 102 0.47 -0.18 5.36
CA ARG A 102 -0.54 0.69 5.97
C ARG A 102 -1.33 1.56 4.96
N PRO A 103 -0.76 2.07 3.86
CA PRO A 103 -1.53 2.84 2.90
C PRO A 103 -2.68 2.07 2.23
N PHE A 104 -2.57 0.75 2.00
CA PHE A 104 -3.68 -0.03 1.46
C PHE A 104 -4.89 -0.02 2.39
N GLU A 105 -4.67 -0.21 3.69
CA GLU A 105 -5.71 -0.13 4.72
C GLU A 105 -6.31 1.28 4.78
N HIS A 106 -5.48 2.32 4.69
CA HIS A 106 -5.95 3.71 4.69
C HIS A 106 -6.88 3.99 3.51
N ILE A 107 -6.45 3.62 2.29
CA ILE A 107 -7.21 3.88 1.06
C ILE A 107 -8.51 3.08 1.06
N MET A 108 -8.48 1.80 1.44
CA MET A 108 -9.69 0.97 1.56
C MET A 108 -10.73 1.61 2.48
N LYS A 109 -10.29 2.14 3.63
CA LYS A 109 -11.17 2.73 4.63
C LYS A 109 -11.72 4.11 4.25
N ARG A 110 -10.96 4.88 3.45
CA ARG A 110 -11.24 6.31 3.22
C ARG A 110 -11.85 6.60 1.85
N ASN A 111 -11.85 5.63 0.94
CA ASN A 111 -12.32 5.83 -0.42
C ASN A 111 -13.76 5.33 -0.61
N ASN A 112 -14.63 6.20 -1.13
CA ASN A 112 -16.04 5.88 -1.38
C ASN A 112 -16.28 5.25 -2.76
N SER A 113 -15.31 5.31 -3.68
CA SER A 113 -15.42 4.65 -4.99
C SER A 113 -15.29 3.13 -4.84
N PRO A 114 -16.31 2.35 -5.23
CA PRO A 114 -16.21 0.89 -5.26
C PRO A 114 -15.07 0.40 -6.17
N ALA A 115 -14.83 1.08 -7.29
CA ALA A 115 -13.77 0.71 -8.23
C ALA A 115 -12.37 0.82 -7.61
N ILE A 116 -12.13 1.86 -6.81
CA ILE A 116 -10.86 2.02 -6.10
C ILE A 116 -10.73 0.97 -4.97
N ARG A 117 -11.80 0.71 -4.23
CA ARG A 117 -11.80 -0.32 -3.17
C ARG A 117 -11.56 -1.73 -3.72
N ASP A 118 -12.20 -2.08 -4.84
CA ASP A 118 -11.95 -3.32 -5.57
C ASP A 118 -10.47 -3.44 -5.99
N MET A 119 -9.88 -2.38 -6.54
CA MET A 119 -8.45 -2.38 -6.87
C MET A 119 -7.56 -2.59 -5.65
N VAL A 120 -7.87 -2.02 -4.48
CA VAL A 120 -7.12 -2.28 -3.25
C VAL A 120 -7.12 -3.78 -2.92
N VAL A 121 -8.29 -4.42 -2.95
CA VAL A 121 -8.42 -5.85 -2.64
C VAL A 121 -7.69 -6.70 -3.67
N ARG A 122 -7.79 -6.39 -4.96
CA ARG A 122 -7.03 -7.07 -6.02
C ARG A 122 -5.52 -6.93 -5.83
N CYS A 123 -5.05 -5.73 -5.47
CA CYS A 123 -3.63 -5.51 -5.19
C CYS A 123 -3.14 -6.39 -4.05
N VAL A 124 -3.88 -6.43 -2.95
CA VAL A 124 -3.54 -7.24 -1.77
C VAL A 124 -3.61 -8.73 -2.08
N ALA A 125 -4.65 -9.19 -2.77
CA ALA A 125 -4.80 -10.59 -3.16
C ALA A 125 -3.65 -11.05 -4.08
N GLN A 126 -3.22 -10.21 -5.02
CA GLN A 126 -2.07 -10.49 -5.87
C GLN A 126 -0.77 -10.56 -5.07
N MET A 127 -0.56 -9.65 -4.10
CA MET A 127 0.62 -9.71 -3.22
C MET A 127 0.65 -11.00 -2.40
N VAL A 128 -0.48 -11.41 -1.83
CA VAL A 128 -0.61 -12.70 -1.12
C VAL A 128 -0.25 -13.85 -2.06
N LYS A 129 -0.86 -13.90 -3.25
CA LYS A 129 -0.61 -14.98 -4.23
C LYS A 129 0.87 -15.10 -4.60
N SER A 130 1.57 -13.98 -4.70
CA SER A 130 2.97 -13.97 -5.16
C SER A 130 3.99 -14.09 -4.02
N GLN A 131 3.67 -13.62 -2.81
CA GLN A 131 4.64 -13.41 -1.75
C GLN A 131 4.21 -13.95 -0.38
N ALA A 132 3.18 -14.80 -0.28
CA ALA A 132 2.70 -15.36 0.99
C ALA A 132 3.81 -15.82 1.95
N HIS A 133 4.81 -16.55 1.44
CA HIS A 133 5.95 -17.06 2.22
C HIS A 133 6.88 -15.97 2.78
N ASN A 134 6.91 -14.78 2.16
CA ASN A 134 7.75 -13.66 2.57
C ASN A 134 7.01 -12.65 3.45
N ILE A 135 5.69 -12.74 3.54
CA ILE A 135 4.89 -11.86 4.39
C ILE A 135 5.08 -12.26 5.86
N ARG A 136 5.46 -11.29 6.68
CA ARG A 136 5.68 -11.40 8.13
C ARG A 136 4.74 -10.44 8.86
N SER A 137 5.25 -9.31 9.38
CA SER A 137 4.39 -8.32 10.06
C SER A 137 3.32 -7.70 9.16
N GLY A 138 3.48 -7.79 7.84
CA GLY A 138 2.53 -7.31 6.85
C GLY A 138 1.17 -8.01 6.89
N TRP A 139 1.08 -9.24 7.41
CA TRP A 139 -0.18 -9.97 7.54
C TRP A 139 -1.25 -9.18 8.29
N LYS A 140 -0.84 -8.38 9.28
CA LYS A 140 -1.77 -7.53 10.05
C LYS A 140 -2.57 -6.58 9.15
N ASN A 141 -1.92 -5.92 8.20
CA ASN A 141 -2.59 -4.98 7.31
C ASN A 141 -3.38 -5.71 6.21
N ILE A 142 -2.88 -6.84 5.72
CA ILE A 142 -3.58 -7.68 4.74
C ILE A 142 -4.92 -8.15 5.28
N PHE A 143 -4.93 -8.73 6.49
CA PHE A 143 -6.17 -9.15 7.12
C PHE A 143 -7.06 -7.96 7.51
N SER A 144 -6.48 -6.80 7.87
CA SER A 144 -7.28 -5.58 8.07
C SER A 144 -8.01 -5.16 6.80
N VAL A 145 -7.33 -5.17 5.64
CA VAL A 145 -7.96 -4.88 4.34
C VAL A 145 -9.05 -5.88 4.01
N PHE A 146 -8.80 -7.18 4.15
CA PHE A 146 -9.84 -8.18 3.88
C PHE A 146 -11.01 -8.10 4.85
N HIS A 147 -10.77 -7.76 6.12
CA HIS A 147 -11.84 -7.53 7.08
C HIS A 147 -12.74 -6.34 6.68
N LEU A 148 -12.14 -5.22 6.25
CA LEU A 148 -12.90 -4.08 5.72
C LEU A 148 -13.67 -4.46 4.45
N ALA A 149 -13.04 -5.21 3.54
CA ALA A 149 -13.64 -5.67 2.29
C ALA A 149 -14.80 -6.66 2.50
N ALA A 150 -14.72 -7.51 3.52
CA ALA A 150 -15.79 -8.45 3.85
C ALA A 150 -17.07 -7.75 4.35
N GLY A 151 -16.97 -6.49 4.79
CA GLY A 151 -18.10 -5.64 5.16
C GLY A 151 -18.54 -4.66 4.06
N ASP A 152 -18.02 -4.78 2.84
CA ASP A 152 -18.39 -3.90 1.72
C ASP A 152 -19.81 -4.19 1.21
N HIS A 153 -20.39 -3.23 0.49
CA HIS A 153 -21.69 -3.39 -0.16
C HIS A 153 -21.56 -4.00 -1.57
N ASP A 154 -20.36 -3.94 -2.15
CA ASP A 154 -20.07 -4.55 -3.43
C ASP A 154 -19.78 -6.05 -3.27
N GLU A 155 -20.62 -6.89 -3.87
CA GLU A 155 -20.53 -8.34 -3.76
C GLU A 155 -19.20 -8.90 -4.32
N GLY A 156 -18.66 -8.30 -5.38
CA GLY A 156 -17.40 -8.75 -5.97
C GLY A 156 -16.20 -8.50 -5.05
N ILE A 157 -16.21 -7.38 -4.32
CA ILE A 157 -15.21 -7.05 -3.31
C ILE A 157 -15.27 -8.06 -2.16
N VAL A 158 -16.49 -8.33 -1.66
CA VAL A 158 -16.74 -9.27 -0.57
C VAL A 158 -16.29 -10.68 -0.95
N GLU A 159 -16.71 -11.16 -2.13
CA GLU A 159 -16.37 -12.49 -2.64
C GLU A 159 -14.85 -12.66 -2.78
N LEU A 160 -14.16 -11.67 -3.37
CA LEU A 160 -12.71 -11.74 -3.54
C LEU A 160 -11.97 -11.79 -2.20
N ALA A 161 -12.43 -11.04 -1.19
CA ALA A 161 -11.85 -11.04 0.14
C ALA A 161 -12.02 -12.41 0.84
N PHE A 162 -13.21 -12.99 0.79
CA PHE A 162 -13.48 -14.31 1.37
C PHE A 162 -12.72 -15.42 0.63
N TYR A 163 -12.74 -15.40 -0.70
CA TYR A 163 -12.01 -16.36 -1.53
C TYR A 163 -10.52 -16.36 -1.20
N THR A 164 -9.91 -15.18 -1.15
CA THR A 164 -8.47 -15.05 -0.89
C THR A 164 -8.13 -15.47 0.54
N THR A 165 -8.96 -15.10 1.52
CA THR A 165 -8.80 -15.51 2.92
C THR A 165 -8.90 -17.03 3.07
N GLY A 166 -9.89 -17.65 2.42
CA GLY A 166 -10.07 -19.10 2.41
C GLY A 166 -8.88 -19.84 1.80
N LYS A 167 -8.28 -19.30 0.74
CA LYS A 167 -7.03 -19.84 0.17
C LYS A 167 -5.86 -19.77 1.14
N ILE A 168 -5.63 -18.62 1.76
CA ILE A 168 -4.56 -18.46 2.77
C ILE A 168 -4.71 -19.52 3.86
N ILE A 169 -5.91 -19.69 4.40
CA ILE A 169 -6.19 -20.66 5.46
C ILE A 169 -5.93 -22.09 4.98
N SER A 170 -6.43 -22.44 3.80
CA SER A 170 -6.25 -23.79 3.22
C SER A 170 -4.78 -24.12 3.01
N ASP A 171 -4.01 -23.18 2.46
CA ASP A 171 -2.58 -23.34 2.21
C ASP A 171 -1.79 -23.47 3.53
N LEU A 172 -2.16 -22.73 4.58
CA LEU A 172 -1.55 -22.86 5.91
C LEU A 172 -1.85 -24.24 6.54
N TYR A 173 -3.08 -24.72 6.45
CA TYR A 173 -3.46 -26.03 7.00
C TYR A 173 -2.74 -27.19 6.29
N GLN A 174 -2.64 -27.15 4.96
CA GLN A 174 -1.93 -28.16 4.17
C GLN A 174 -0.44 -28.23 4.55
N ASN A 175 0.20 -27.09 4.78
CA ASN A 175 1.61 -27.03 5.17
C ASN A 175 1.88 -27.41 6.64
N SER A 176 0.84 -27.47 7.47
CA SER A 176 0.95 -27.77 8.92
C SER A 176 0.63 -29.22 9.28
N SER A 177 0.15 -30.03 8.32
CA SER A 177 -0.12 -31.45 8.55
C SER A 177 1.20 -32.24 8.49
N PRO A 178 1.63 -32.91 9.58
CA PRO A 178 2.82 -33.74 9.53
C PRO A 178 2.56 -34.92 8.60
N SER A 179 3.51 -35.16 7.67
CA SER A 179 3.62 -36.43 6.95
C SER A 179 4.02 -37.55 7.91
#